data_AF-A0ABF7RQF7-F1
#
_entry.id   AF-A0ABF7RQF7-F1
#
_cell.length_a   1.000
_cell.length_b   1.000
_cell.length_c   1.000
_cell.angle_alpha   90.00
_cell.angle_beta   90.00
_cell.angle_gamma   90.00
#
_symmetry.space_group_name_H-M   'P 1'
#
loop_
_entity.id
_entity.type
_entity.pdbx_description
1 polymer ?
#
loop_
_entity_poly.entity_id
_entity_poly.type
_entity_poly.pdbx_seq_one_letter_code
_entity_poly.pdbx_strand_id
1 'polypeptide(L)'
;MRINRNYLKRLGLNASGKLKNTFYVPVEMKKDHDKTTKLAKLLVLERSDKSEKDLAKTRVNIVYYRSAPATPVYLNEQLKFFKRPIYELIDSNHLDNWSKLQLSTSGLSNPIRIKNNRHNRAQIKRLGRAKYMRGIRIKFATATSLANNLTTIYRWGLLISLILLGVTFTISLVVSAFSAVLYFRTNEQKLSILRLLGFKVIDRYGMAIILLLSLYAVQIGVALFWGRSIGALLVGVLLAGVDLLVTLAIFISQENRNIVQVLKGG
;
A
#
# COMPACT_ATOMS: atom_id res chain seq x y z
N MET A 1 -18.57 -13.84 13.57
CA MET A 1 -17.51 -13.75 14.61
C MET A 1 -16.56 -14.92 14.44
N ARG A 2 -15.24 -14.70 14.45
CA ARG A 2 -14.26 -15.79 14.31
C ARG A 2 -13.87 -16.37 15.67
N ILE A 3 -13.89 -17.69 15.81
CA ILE A 3 -13.62 -18.41 17.07
C ILE A 3 -12.70 -19.60 16.84
N ASN A 4 -11.97 -20.02 17.87
CA ASN A 4 -11.17 -21.24 17.84
C ASN A 4 -11.92 -22.44 18.44
N ARG A 5 -11.34 -23.64 18.30
CA ARG A 5 -11.90 -24.88 18.84
C ARG A 5 -12.15 -24.83 20.36
N ASN A 6 -11.27 -24.18 21.11
CA ASN A 6 -11.38 -24.11 22.57
C ASN A 6 -12.60 -23.28 22.98
N TYR A 7 -12.83 -22.16 22.29
CA TYR A 7 -14.00 -21.32 22.51
C TYR A 7 -15.28 -22.03 22.10
N LEU A 8 -15.27 -22.74 20.96
CA LEU A 8 -16.41 -23.53 20.50
C LEU A 8 -16.84 -24.59 21.53
N LYS A 9 -15.89 -25.32 22.12
CA LYS A 9 -16.16 -26.27 23.21
C LYS A 9 -16.77 -25.60 24.43
N ARG A 10 -16.30 -24.40 24.79
CA ARG A 10 -16.86 -23.62 25.91
C ARG A 10 -18.29 -23.19 25.67
N LEU A 11 -18.69 -23.01 24.40
CA LEU A 11 -20.08 -22.74 24.02
C LEU A 11 -20.97 -24.00 24.05
N GLY A 12 -20.42 -25.19 24.35
CA GLY A 12 -21.14 -26.46 24.28
C GLY A 12 -21.39 -26.96 22.86
N LEU A 13 -20.66 -26.44 21.87
CA LEU A 13 -20.82 -26.81 20.46
C LEU A 13 -19.76 -27.83 20.03
N ASN A 14 -20.18 -28.82 19.25
CA ASN A 14 -19.29 -29.87 18.76
C ASN A 14 -18.42 -29.38 17.60
N ALA A 15 -17.11 -29.66 17.67
CA ALA A 15 -16.19 -29.36 16.60
C ALA A 15 -16.38 -30.35 15.43
N SER A 16 -16.80 -29.86 14.27
CA SER A 16 -16.76 -30.61 13.02
C SER A 16 -15.35 -31.14 12.71
N GLY A 17 -15.26 -32.39 12.24
CA GLY A 17 -14.01 -32.99 11.77
C GLY A 17 -13.44 -32.33 10.50
N LYS A 18 -14.31 -31.74 9.68
CA LYS A 18 -13.90 -30.85 8.58
C LYS A 18 -13.64 -29.47 9.15
N LEU A 19 -12.39 -29.02 9.09
CA LEU A 19 -11.90 -27.79 9.73
C LEU A 19 -11.89 -26.57 8.83
N LYS A 20 -11.74 -26.76 7.53
CA LYS A 20 -11.57 -25.65 6.58
C LYS A 20 -12.92 -24.98 6.31
N ASN A 21 -12.96 -23.65 6.40
CA ASN A 21 -14.12 -22.81 6.06
C ASN A 21 -15.43 -23.27 6.72
N THR A 22 -15.38 -23.57 8.03
CA THR A 22 -16.55 -24.05 8.78
C THR A 22 -17.24 -22.91 9.50
N PHE A 23 -18.55 -22.80 9.31
CA PHE A 23 -19.41 -21.79 9.91
C PHE A 23 -20.48 -22.47 10.78
N TYR A 24 -20.65 -22.00 12.01
CA TYR A 24 -21.73 -22.39 12.90
C TYR A 24 -22.82 -21.34 12.84
N VAL A 25 -24.00 -21.73 12.39
CA VAL A 25 -25.12 -20.83 12.07
C VAL A 25 -26.31 -21.19 12.96
N PRO A 26 -27.08 -20.20 13.47
CA PRO A 26 -28.34 -20.48 14.17
C PRO A 26 -29.32 -21.30 13.33
N VAL A 27 -30.02 -22.22 13.96
CA VAL A 27 -31.02 -23.09 13.29
C VAL A 27 -32.14 -22.29 12.62
N GLU A 28 -32.46 -21.09 13.10
CA GLU A 28 -33.47 -20.22 12.48
C GLU A 28 -33.13 -19.85 11.04
N MET A 29 -31.84 -19.68 10.74
CA MET A 29 -31.35 -19.31 9.40
C MET A 29 -31.31 -20.50 8.44
N LYS A 30 -31.75 -21.69 8.88
CA LYS A 30 -31.91 -22.86 8.01
C LYS A 30 -32.99 -22.63 6.94
N LYS A 31 -33.99 -21.77 7.23
CA LYS A 31 -35.03 -21.37 6.26
C LYS A 31 -34.44 -20.60 5.07
N ASP A 32 -33.37 -19.83 5.29
CA ASP A 32 -32.64 -19.07 4.28
C ASP A 32 -31.26 -19.71 4.00
N HIS A 33 -31.22 -21.04 3.78
CA HIS A 33 -29.98 -21.77 3.58
C HIS A 33 -29.12 -21.19 2.44
N ASP A 34 -29.74 -20.81 1.32
CA ASP A 34 -29.01 -20.30 0.15
C ASP A 34 -28.36 -18.94 0.42
N LYS A 35 -29.09 -18.02 1.09
CA LYS A 35 -28.55 -16.72 1.49
C LYS A 35 -27.42 -16.88 2.50
N THR A 36 -27.59 -17.77 3.47
CA THR A 36 -26.59 -18.09 4.48
C THR A 36 -25.33 -18.68 3.84
N THR A 37 -25.50 -19.57 2.86
CA THR A 37 -24.41 -20.19 2.12
C THR A 37 -23.67 -19.17 1.26
N LYS A 38 -24.39 -18.27 0.58
CA LYS A 38 -23.79 -17.16 -0.16
C LYS A 38 -22.99 -16.24 0.75
N LEU A 39 -23.54 -15.86 1.90
CA LEU A 39 -22.84 -15.06 2.91
C LEU A 39 -21.56 -15.74 3.40
N ALA A 40 -21.62 -17.03 3.75
CA ALA A 40 -20.45 -17.79 4.19
C ALA A 40 -19.36 -17.84 3.10
N LYS A 41 -19.75 -18.02 1.83
CA LYS A 41 -18.80 -18.00 0.70
C LYS A 41 -18.17 -16.61 0.49
N LEU A 42 -18.95 -15.53 0.61
CA LEU A 42 -18.44 -14.16 0.52
C LEU A 42 -17.45 -13.86 1.63
N LEU A 43 -17.72 -14.27 2.88
CA LEU A 43 -16.80 -14.09 4.00
C LEU A 43 -15.48 -14.85 3.81
N VAL A 44 -15.50 -16.01 3.13
CA VAL A 44 -14.28 -16.73 2.76
C VAL A 44 -13.52 -15.99 1.68
N LEU A 45 -14.21 -15.45 0.68
CA LEU A 45 -13.59 -14.67 -0.40
C LEU A 45 -12.93 -13.41 0.14
N GLU A 46 -13.60 -12.65 1.01
CA GLU A 46 -13.06 -11.42 1.61
C GLU A 46 -11.69 -11.63 2.28
N ARG A 47 -11.46 -12.81 2.88
CA ARG A 47 -10.18 -13.15 3.52
C ARG A 47 -9.20 -13.90 2.63
N SER A 48 -9.54 -14.13 1.37
CA SER A 48 -8.67 -14.79 0.40
C SER A 48 -8.39 -13.83 -0.75
N ASP A 49 -7.24 -13.93 -1.40
CA ASP A 49 -6.91 -13.07 -2.55
C ASP A 49 -7.68 -13.48 -3.83
N LYS A 50 -8.87 -14.08 -3.68
CA LYS A 50 -9.66 -14.67 -4.76
C LYS A 50 -10.77 -13.72 -5.21
N SER A 51 -11.01 -13.71 -6.51
CA SER A 51 -12.03 -12.87 -7.15
C SER A 51 -13.44 -13.44 -6.95
N GLU A 52 -14.47 -12.60 -7.08
CA GLU A 52 -15.89 -13.01 -7.07
C GLU A 52 -16.20 -14.14 -8.07
N LYS A 53 -15.43 -14.26 -9.14
CA LYS A 53 -15.52 -15.37 -10.13
C LYS A 53 -15.31 -16.76 -9.50
N ASP A 54 -14.68 -16.85 -8.32
CA ASP A 54 -14.44 -18.10 -7.59
C ASP A 54 -15.54 -18.44 -6.56
N LEU A 55 -16.58 -17.61 -6.44
CA LEU A 55 -17.67 -17.81 -5.47
C LEU A 55 -18.35 -19.18 -5.63
N ALA A 56 -18.62 -19.60 -6.87
CA ALA A 56 -19.25 -20.88 -7.16
C ALA A 56 -18.38 -22.08 -6.73
N LYS A 57 -17.06 -21.97 -6.91
CA LYS A 57 -16.07 -23.03 -6.61
C LYS A 57 -15.70 -23.09 -5.12
N THR A 58 -16.03 -22.07 -4.35
CA THR A 58 -15.68 -21.96 -2.93
C THR A 58 -16.51 -22.92 -2.09
N ARG A 59 -15.84 -23.89 -1.46
CA ARG A 59 -16.45 -24.86 -0.54
C ARG A 59 -16.51 -24.28 0.87
N VAL A 60 -17.70 -24.29 1.47
CA VAL A 60 -17.98 -23.90 2.85
C VAL A 60 -18.70 -25.05 3.55
N ASN A 61 -18.46 -25.20 4.86
CA ASN A 61 -19.12 -26.19 5.69
C ASN A 61 -20.01 -25.46 6.70
N ILE A 62 -21.31 -25.73 6.70
CA ILE A 62 -22.26 -25.05 7.59
C ILE A 62 -22.82 -26.06 8.60
N VAL A 63 -22.63 -25.76 9.88
CA VAL A 63 -23.14 -26.55 10.99
C VAL A 63 -24.20 -25.73 11.71
N TYR A 64 -25.42 -26.25 11.78
CA TYR A 64 -26.51 -25.56 12.47
C TYR A 64 -26.49 -25.83 13.97
N TYR A 65 -26.68 -24.80 14.79
CA TYR A 65 -26.80 -24.93 16.24
C TYR A 65 -28.14 -24.36 16.75
N ARG A 66 -28.69 -24.98 17.80
CA ARG A 66 -29.99 -24.61 18.38
C ARG A 66 -29.87 -23.55 19.48
N SER A 67 -28.87 -23.68 20.33
CA SER A 67 -28.65 -22.78 21.46
C SER A 67 -27.17 -22.55 21.67
N ALA A 68 -26.80 -21.29 21.89
CA ALA A 68 -25.48 -20.88 22.33
C ALA A 68 -25.66 -19.74 23.35
N PRO A 69 -24.81 -19.63 24.37
CA PRO A 69 -24.88 -18.54 25.32
C PRO A 69 -24.67 -17.18 24.60
N ALA A 70 -25.20 -16.12 25.20
CA ALA A 70 -25.00 -14.76 24.69
C ALA A 70 -23.50 -14.46 24.60
N THR A 71 -23.05 -14.05 23.43
CA THR A 71 -21.62 -13.87 23.17
C THR A 71 -21.22 -12.42 23.39
N PRO A 72 -20.29 -12.14 24.33
CA PRO A 72 -19.75 -10.80 24.50
C PRO A 72 -18.85 -10.44 23.32
N VAL A 73 -19.09 -9.27 22.72
CA VAL A 73 -18.27 -8.69 21.65
C VAL A 73 -18.00 -7.23 22.02
N TYR A 74 -16.74 -6.83 21.95
CA TYR A 74 -16.34 -5.44 22.10
C TYR A 74 -16.50 -4.72 20.76
N LEU A 75 -17.35 -3.70 20.73
CA LEU A 75 -17.58 -2.81 19.59
C LEU A 75 -17.36 -1.38 20.06
N ASN A 76 -16.39 -0.68 19.47
CA ASN A 76 -16.05 0.72 19.82
C ASN A 76 -15.96 0.92 21.35
N GLU A 77 -15.17 0.05 22.01
CA GLU A 77 -14.93 0.07 23.47
C GLU A 77 -16.13 -0.27 24.35
N GLN A 78 -17.32 -0.51 23.77
CA GLN A 78 -18.50 -0.95 24.49
C GLN A 78 -18.68 -2.47 24.39
N LEU A 79 -18.95 -3.10 25.54
CA LEU A 79 -19.29 -4.52 25.61
C LEU A 79 -20.75 -4.73 25.19
N LYS A 80 -20.96 -5.37 24.04
CA LYS A 80 -22.30 -5.74 23.55
C LYS A 80 -22.46 -7.26 23.56
N PHE A 81 -23.66 -7.71 23.93
CA PHE A 81 -23.98 -9.13 23.96
C PHE A 81 -24.82 -9.50 22.74
N PHE A 82 -24.26 -10.34 21.87
CA PHE A 82 -24.98 -10.87 20.72
C PHE A 82 -25.68 -12.17 21.09
N LYS A 83 -26.99 -12.21 20.88
CA LYS A 83 -27.77 -13.44 20.94
C LYS A 83 -27.66 -14.14 19.58
N ARG A 84 -27.27 -15.43 19.60
CA ARG A 84 -27.20 -16.30 18.41
C ARG A 84 -26.36 -15.75 17.23
N PRO A 85 -25.08 -15.41 17.42
CA PRO A 85 -24.23 -14.93 16.32
C PRO A 85 -23.80 -16.08 15.38
N ILE A 86 -23.47 -15.75 14.13
CA ILE A 86 -22.78 -16.69 13.24
C ILE A 86 -21.31 -16.78 13.66
N TYR A 87 -20.84 -17.99 13.93
CA TYR A 87 -19.44 -18.24 14.25
C TYR A 87 -18.70 -18.81 13.06
N GLU A 88 -17.52 -18.29 12.76
CA GLU A 88 -16.56 -18.87 11.82
C GLU A 88 -15.48 -19.58 12.63
N LEU A 89 -15.25 -20.86 12.36
CA LEU A 89 -14.21 -21.64 13.04
C LEU A 89 -12.86 -21.41 12.35
N ILE A 90 -11.92 -20.85 13.09
CA ILE A 90 -10.52 -20.73 12.68
C ILE A 90 -9.80 -22.03 13.02
N ASP A 91 -9.21 -22.66 12.01
CA ASP A 91 -8.26 -23.76 12.18
C ASP A 91 -6.87 -23.22 12.49
N SER A 92 -6.26 -23.70 13.57
CA SER A 92 -4.90 -23.33 13.97
C SER A 92 -3.85 -23.76 12.93
N ASN A 93 -4.13 -24.81 12.15
CA ASN A 93 -3.21 -25.30 11.11
C ASN A 93 -3.36 -24.55 9.78
N HIS A 94 -4.47 -23.82 9.57
CA HIS A 94 -4.80 -23.16 8.31
C HIS A 94 -5.36 -21.74 8.54
N LEU A 95 -4.60 -20.91 9.26
CA LEU A 95 -4.92 -19.49 9.44
C LEU A 95 -4.72 -18.70 8.13
N ASP A 96 -5.68 -17.84 7.81
CA ASP A 96 -5.56 -16.82 6.76
C ASP A 96 -4.52 -15.75 7.15
N ASN A 97 -3.96 -15.07 6.15
CA ASN A 97 -2.90 -14.07 6.36
C ASN A 97 -3.37 -12.92 7.26
N TRP A 98 -4.62 -12.48 7.13
CA TRP A 98 -5.21 -11.46 8.01
C TRP A 98 -5.33 -11.93 9.45
N SER A 99 -5.83 -13.14 9.69
CA SER A 99 -5.87 -13.70 11.06
C SER A 99 -4.46 -13.94 11.62
N LYS A 100 -3.47 -14.34 10.80
CA LYS A 100 -2.05 -14.42 11.21
C LYS A 100 -1.52 -13.07 11.63
N LEU A 101 -1.82 -12.01 10.87
CA LEU A 101 -1.40 -10.64 11.17
C LEU A 101 -2.10 -10.07 12.42
N GLN A 102 -3.38 -10.39 12.64
CA GLN A 102 -4.09 -9.97 13.86
C GLN A 102 -3.56 -10.67 15.12
N LEU A 103 -3.16 -11.94 14.98
CA LEU A 103 -2.58 -12.72 16.08
C LEU A 103 -1.07 -12.50 16.24
N SER A 104 -0.41 -11.84 15.27
CA SER A 104 1.02 -11.57 15.36
C SER A 104 1.33 -10.54 16.44
N THR A 105 2.59 -10.52 16.87
CA THR A 105 3.13 -9.51 17.77
C THR A 105 3.32 -8.14 17.10
N SER A 106 2.91 -7.96 15.84
CA SER A 106 3.02 -6.71 15.08
C SER A 106 1.68 -5.98 14.88
N GLY A 107 0.54 -6.62 15.15
CA GLY A 107 -0.78 -6.00 15.01
C GLY A 107 -1.10 -4.99 16.12
N LEU A 108 -1.36 -3.73 15.75
CA LEU A 108 -1.83 -2.68 16.68
C LEU A 108 -3.24 -2.97 17.24
N SER A 109 -3.96 -3.95 16.71
CA SER A 109 -5.28 -4.41 17.18
C SER A 109 -5.27 -5.86 17.65
N ASN A 110 -4.14 -6.37 18.17
CA ASN A 110 -4.08 -7.75 18.66
C ASN A 110 -5.11 -7.97 19.79
N PRO A 111 -6.08 -8.90 19.64
CA PRO A 111 -7.14 -9.13 20.62
C PRO A 111 -6.63 -9.81 21.91
N ILE A 112 -5.41 -10.35 21.91
CA ILE A 112 -4.79 -11.01 23.07
C ILE A 112 -3.80 -10.04 23.72
N ARG A 113 -4.29 -8.89 24.19
CA ARG A 113 -3.51 -7.92 24.96
C ARG A 113 -3.60 -8.24 26.44
N ILE A 114 -2.52 -8.82 26.97
CA ILE A 114 -2.39 -9.05 28.41
C ILE A 114 -1.71 -7.82 29.02
N LYS A 115 -2.36 -7.18 30.00
CA LYS A 115 -1.77 -6.04 30.72
C LYS A 115 -0.41 -6.46 31.31
N ASN A 116 0.58 -5.61 31.13
CA ASN A 116 1.93 -5.84 31.62
C ASN A 116 2.01 -5.56 33.14
N ASN A 117 1.69 -6.56 33.96
CA ASN A 117 1.81 -6.49 35.41
C ASN A 117 2.64 -7.67 35.96
N ARG A 118 3.10 -7.56 37.21
CA ARG A 118 3.99 -8.56 37.84
C ARG A 118 3.37 -9.95 37.88
N HIS A 119 2.06 -10.03 38.13
CA HIS A 119 1.30 -11.28 38.18
C HIS A 119 1.24 -12.00 36.82
N ASN A 120 0.90 -11.27 35.75
CA ASN A 120 0.78 -11.79 34.39
C ASN A 120 2.15 -12.21 33.84
N ARG A 121 3.23 -11.46 34.14
CA ARG A 121 4.61 -11.87 33.81
C ARG A 121 4.97 -13.20 34.46
N ALA A 122 4.63 -13.38 35.73
CA ALA A 122 4.90 -14.61 36.45
C ALA A 122 4.12 -15.79 35.87
N GLN A 123 2.82 -15.61 35.57
CA GLN A 123 1.99 -16.63 34.94
C GLN A 123 2.50 -17.00 33.54
N ILE A 124 2.86 -16.04 32.70
CA ILE A 124 3.40 -16.30 31.35
C ILE A 124 4.74 -17.02 31.43
N LYS A 125 5.64 -16.64 32.36
CA LYS A 125 6.91 -17.35 32.59
C LYS A 125 6.71 -18.78 33.10
N ARG A 126 5.61 -19.06 33.80
CA ARG A 126 5.22 -20.41 34.24
C ARG A 126 4.67 -21.23 33.07
N LEU A 127 3.77 -20.63 32.28
CA LEU A 127 3.16 -21.27 31.11
C LEU A 127 4.18 -21.52 29.98
N GLY A 128 5.14 -20.62 29.76
CA GLY A 128 6.20 -20.79 28.77
C GLY A 128 7.17 -21.94 29.06
N ARG A 129 7.17 -22.48 30.30
CA ARG A 129 7.92 -23.68 30.68
C ARG A 129 7.12 -24.98 30.47
N ALA A 130 5.83 -24.88 30.17
CA ALA A 130 5.01 -26.05 29.94
C ALA A 130 5.39 -26.75 28.62
N LYS A 131 5.31 -28.08 28.60
CA LYS A 131 5.73 -28.92 27.47
C LYS A 131 5.04 -28.54 26.14
N TYR A 132 3.82 -28.02 26.20
CA TYR A 132 3.03 -27.57 25.05
C TYR A 132 3.38 -26.16 24.53
N MET A 133 4.23 -25.40 25.23
CA MET A 133 4.66 -24.04 24.84
C MET A 133 6.14 -23.99 24.40
N ARG A 134 6.83 -25.14 24.31
CA ARG A 134 8.24 -25.20 23.86
C ARG A 134 8.36 -24.61 22.45
N GLY A 135 9.22 -23.59 22.32
CA GLY A 135 9.44 -22.85 21.06
C GLY A 135 8.70 -21.52 20.95
N ILE A 136 7.71 -21.24 21.80
CA ILE A 136 6.96 -19.99 21.77
C ILE A 136 7.62 -18.95 22.70
N ARG A 137 8.31 -17.96 22.11
CA ARG A 137 8.88 -16.83 22.84
C ARG A 137 7.86 -15.69 22.99
N ILE A 138 7.10 -15.71 24.08
CA ILE A 138 6.16 -14.64 24.42
C ILE A 138 6.96 -13.40 24.84
N LYS A 139 6.93 -12.34 24.03
CA LYS A 139 7.55 -11.04 24.33
C LYS A 139 6.48 -10.01 24.67
N PHE A 140 6.72 -9.22 25.70
CA PHE A 140 5.93 -8.01 25.95
C PHE A 140 6.42 -6.92 25.00
N ALA A 141 5.55 -6.46 24.11
CA ALA A 141 5.81 -5.30 23.26
C ALA A 141 5.08 -4.09 23.84
N THR A 142 5.76 -2.95 23.92
CA THR A 142 5.13 -1.66 24.22
C THR A 142 4.44 -1.14 22.97
N ALA A 143 3.33 -0.39 23.10
CA ALA A 143 2.64 0.22 21.96
C ALA A 143 3.59 1.03 21.06
N THR A 144 4.61 1.68 21.64
CA THR A 144 5.69 2.37 20.92
C THR A 144 6.57 1.45 20.09
N SER A 145 6.92 0.25 20.58
CA SER A 145 7.71 -0.72 19.80
C SER A 145 6.94 -1.33 18.62
N LEU A 146 5.62 -1.46 18.77
CA LEU A 146 4.69 -1.88 17.72
C LEU A 146 4.49 -0.77 16.67
N ALA A 147 4.26 0.46 17.13
CA ALA A 147 4.16 1.63 16.28
C ALA A 147 5.46 1.85 15.51
N ASN A 148 6.61 1.67 16.16
CA ASN A 148 7.91 1.78 15.51
C ASN A 148 7.99 0.83 14.32
N ASN A 149 7.69 -0.47 14.46
CA ASN A 149 7.72 -1.41 13.33
C ASN A 149 6.84 -0.98 12.14
N LEU A 150 5.65 -0.42 12.40
CA LEU A 150 4.79 0.12 11.34
C LEU A 150 5.41 1.38 10.71
N THR A 151 5.90 2.31 11.52
CA THR A 151 6.59 3.51 11.02
C THR A 151 7.87 3.18 10.25
N THR A 152 8.58 2.10 10.59
CA THR A 152 9.75 1.66 9.83
C THR A 152 9.35 1.22 8.43
N ILE A 153 8.25 0.47 8.29
CA ILE A 153 7.72 0.05 6.97
C ILE A 153 7.35 1.27 6.12
N TYR A 154 6.66 2.25 6.71
CA TYR A 154 6.33 3.49 5.99
C TYR A 154 7.56 4.32 5.63
N ARG A 155 8.57 4.39 6.52
CA ARG A 155 9.85 5.04 6.24
C ARG A 155 10.59 4.39 5.08
N TRP A 156 10.66 3.05 5.05
CA TRP A 156 11.26 2.33 3.93
C TRP A 156 10.50 2.54 2.63
N GLY A 157 9.16 2.53 2.67
CA GLY A 157 8.32 2.84 1.50
C GLY A 157 8.56 4.25 0.96
N LEU A 158 8.66 5.24 1.84
CA LEU A 158 9.00 6.62 1.47
C LEU A 158 10.40 6.72 0.86
N LEU A 159 11.38 6.01 1.42
CA LEU A 159 12.77 6.03 0.95
C LEU A 159 12.88 5.43 -0.47
N ILE A 160 12.23 4.29 -0.70
CA ILE A 160 12.16 3.65 -2.03
C ILE A 160 11.45 4.57 -3.02
N SER A 161 10.34 5.18 -2.62
CA SER A 161 9.62 6.14 -3.47
C SER A 161 10.47 7.36 -3.82
N LEU A 162 11.26 7.88 -2.88
CA LEU A 162 12.16 9.01 -3.10
C LEU A 162 13.27 8.65 -4.09
N ILE A 163 13.86 7.46 -3.95
CA ILE A 163 14.87 6.94 -4.89
C ILE A 163 14.29 6.82 -6.29
N LEU A 164 13.10 6.22 -6.42
CA LEU A 164 12.44 6.05 -7.71
C LEU A 164 12.17 7.39 -8.39
N LEU A 165 11.72 8.37 -7.61
CA LEU A 165 11.46 9.73 -8.07
C LEU A 165 12.75 10.42 -8.53
N GLY A 166 13.86 10.27 -7.78
CA GLY A 166 15.17 10.79 -8.17
C GLY A 166 15.71 10.18 -9.48
N VAL A 167 15.56 8.86 -9.67
CA VAL A 167 15.95 8.19 -10.91
C VAL A 167 15.12 8.71 -12.10
N THR A 168 13.80 8.79 -11.93
CA THR A 168 12.90 9.27 -12.98
C THR A 168 13.21 10.71 -13.37
N PHE A 169 13.49 11.57 -12.38
CA PHE A 169 13.91 12.95 -12.62
C PHE A 169 15.22 13.05 -13.40
N THR A 170 16.22 12.23 -13.03
CA THR A 170 17.52 12.22 -13.71
C THR A 170 17.37 11.81 -15.18
N ILE A 171 16.52 10.82 -15.48
CA ILE A 171 16.23 10.41 -16.86
C ILE A 171 15.56 11.57 -17.63
N SER A 172 14.59 12.26 -17.03
CA SER A 172 13.94 13.43 -17.65
C SER A 172 14.97 14.50 -18.03
N LEU A 173 15.90 14.80 -17.12
CA LEU A 173 16.94 15.80 -17.33
C LEU A 173 17.87 15.42 -18.47
N VAL A 174 18.29 14.16 -18.54
CA VAL A 174 19.11 13.66 -19.65
C VAL A 174 18.36 13.79 -20.98
N VAL A 175 17.08 13.39 -21.05
CA VAL A 175 16.27 13.50 -22.27
C VAL A 175 16.08 14.95 -22.69
N SER A 176 15.83 15.85 -21.73
CA SER A 176 15.68 17.30 -21.96
C SER A 176 16.98 17.90 -22.52
N ALA A 177 18.12 17.58 -21.90
CA ALA A 177 19.44 18.03 -22.35
C ALA A 177 19.80 17.49 -23.74
N PHE A 178 19.57 16.19 -24.00
CA PHE A 178 19.80 15.61 -25.32
C PHE A 178 18.92 16.26 -26.38
N SER A 179 17.64 16.50 -26.10
CA SER A 179 16.71 17.14 -27.04
C SER A 179 17.14 18.56 -27.39
N ALA A 180 17.64 19.33 -26.41
CA ALA A 180 18.18 20.67 -26.65
C ALA A 180 19.40 20.65 -27.57
N VAL A 181 20.33 19.73 -27.33
CA VAL A 181 21.54 19.55 -28.18
C VAL A 181 21.17 19.12 -29.60
N LEU A 182 20.21 18.20 -29.73
CA LEU A 182 19.76 17.68 -31.02
C LEU A 182 19.07 18.77 -31.84
N TYR A 183 18.20 19.57 -31.20
CA TYR A 183 17.58 20.73 -31.84
C TYR A 183 18.61 21.73 -32.36
N PHE A 184 19.69 21.97 -31.59
CA PHE A 184 20.76 22.88 -31.99
C PHE A 184 21.50 22.37 -33.23
N ARG A 185 21.93 21.10 -33.24
CA ARG A 185 22.61 20.51 -34.41
C ARG A 185 21.74 20.48 -35.66
N THR A 186 20.46 20.14 -35.54
CA THR A 186 19.58 20.03 -36.71
C THR A 186 19.27 21.38 -37.34
N ASN A 187 19.23 22.47 -36.56
CA ASN A 187 18.87 23.80 -37.05
C ASN A 187 20.05 24.77 -37.12
N GLU A 188 21.30 24.28 -37.01
CA GLU A 188 22.50 25.10 -36.87
C GLU A 188 22.66 26.14 -37.99
N GLN A 189 22.39 25.77 -39.25
CA GLN A 189 22.45 26.67 -40.40
C GLN A 189 21.35 27.74 -40.34
N LYS A 190 20.10 27.36 -40.07
CA LYS A 190 18.96 28.28 -40.00
C LYS A 190 19.11 29.27 -38.84
N LEU A 191 19.58 28.80 -37.69
CA LEU A 191 19.84 29.61 -36.50
C LEU A 191 20.99 30.60 -36.72
N SER A 192 22.04 30.20 -37.43
CA SER A 192 23.16 31.08 -37.78
C SER A 192 22.75 32.17 -38.78
N ILE A 193 21.92 31.84 -39.77
CA ILE A 193 21.36 32.81 -40.73
C ILE A 193 20.45 33.83 -40.03
N LEU A 194 19.50 33.37 -39.22
CA LEU A 194 18.59 34.26 -38.46
C LEU A 194 19.34 35.15 -37.46
N ARG A 195 20.50 34.68 -36.97
CA ARG A 195 21.36 35.45 -36.08
C ARG A 195 22.10 36.57 -36.82
N LEU A 196 22.62 36.30 -38.01
CA LEU A 196 23.24 37.31 -38.88
C LEU A 196 22.25 38.42 -39.27
N LEU A 197 20.97 38.07 -39.40
CA LEU A 197 19.86 39.01 -39.63
C LEU A 197 19.45 39.84 -38.40
N GLY A 198 20.07 39.66 -37.23
CA GLY A 198 19.83 40.47 -36.04
C GLY A 198 18.59 40.07 -35.22
N PHE A 199 17.97 38.91 -35.49
CA PHE A 199 16.80 38.46 -34.71
C PHE A 199 17.17 38.12 -33.27
N LYS A 200 16.31 38.55 -32.33
CA LYS A 200 16.46 38.27 -30.90
C LYS A 200 16.43 36.77 -30.60
N VAL A 201 17.12 36.35 -29.54
CA VAL A 201 17.25 34.94 -29.12
C VAL A 201 15.87 34.29 -28.93
N ILE A 202 14.93 35.01 -28.32
CA ILE A 202 13.57 34.53 -28.04
C ILE A 202 12.81 34.20 -29.34
N ASP A 203 12.94 35.03 -30.39
CA ASP A 203 12.28 34.78 -31.69
C ASP A 203 12.93 33.63 -32.46
N ARG A 204 14.25 33.44 -32.32
CA ARG A 204 14.97 32.32 -32.96
C ARG A 204 14.62 30.96 -32.37
N TYR A 205 14.44 30.90 -31.05
CA TYR A 205 14.20 29.65 -30.32
C TYR A 205 12.74 29.46 -29.90
N GLY A 206 11.82 30.34 -30.33
CA GLY A 206 10.40 30.30 -29.94
C GLY A 206 9.76 28.93 -30.13
N MET A 207 10.01 28.27 -31.26
CA MET A 207 9.51 26.91 -31.51
C MET A 207 10.07 25.87 -30.54
N ALA A 208 11.36 25.92 -30.17
CA ALA A 208 11.94 24.99 -29.20
C ALA A 208 11.41 25.24 -27.79
N ILE A 209 11.24 26.51 -27.41
CA ILE A 209 10.69 26.91 -26.11
C ILE A 209 9.22 26.46 -26.00
N ILE A 210 8.43 26.61 -27.06
CA ILE A 210 7.04 26.13 -27.11
C ILE A 210 7.00 24.60 -26.98
N LEU A 211 7.89 23.88 -27.66
CA LEU A 211 7.95 22.42 -27.59
C LEU A 211 8.33 21.93 -26.18
N LEU A 212 9.31 22.56 -25.53
CA LEU A 212 9.68 22.31 -24.14
C LEU A 212 8.53 22.61 -23.18
N LEU A 213 7.87 23.76 -23.31
CA LEU A 213 6.71 24.13 -22.51
C LEU A 213 5.56 23.13 -22.68
N SER A 214 5.31 22.66 -23.90
CA SER A 214 4.26 21.68 -24.17
C SER A 214 4.54 20.34 -23.48
N LEU A 215 5.81 19.91 -23.44
CA LEU A 215 6.23 18.67 -22.81
C LEU A 215 6.07 18.74 -21.28
N TYR A 216 6.42 19.87 -20.67
CA TYR A 216 6.18 20.10 -19.24
C TYR A 216 4.69 20.28 -18.92
N ALA A 217 3.90 20.91 -19.79
CA ALA A 217 2.46 21.04 -19.61
C ALA A 217 1.77 19.66 -19.58
N VAL A 218 2.19 18.73 -20.43
CA VAL A 218 1.72 17.34 -20.41
C VAL A 218 2.11 16.64 -19.10
N GLN A 219 3.37 16.79 -18.65
CA GLN A 219 3.81 16.22 -17.37
C GLN A 219 2.99 16.74 -16.18
N ILE A 220 2.71 18.05 -16.13
CA ILE A 220 1.87 18.67 -15.08
C ILE A 220 0.43 18.17 -15.17
N GLY A 221 -0.14 18.04 -16.38
CA GLY A 221 -1.48 17.50 -16.58
C GLY A 221 -1.63 16.06 -16.07
N VAL A 222 -0.64 15.20 -16.36
CA VAL A 222 -0.60 13.82 -15.85
C VAL A 222 -0.47 13.80 -14.32
N ALA A 223 0.40 14.65 -13.76
CA ALA A 223 0.60 14.76 -12.33
C ALA A 223 -0.69 15.18 -11.61
N LEU A 224 -1.45 16.13 -12.17
CA LEU A 224 -2.74 16.58 -11.61
C LEU A 224 -3.81 15.49 -11.65
N PHE A 225 -3.85 14.67 -12.70
CA PHE A 225 -4.87 13.62 -12.84
C PHE A 225 -4.64 12.44 -11.87
N TRP A 226 -3.38 12.10 -11.59
CA TRP A 226 -3.01 10.98 -10.72
C TRP A 226 -2.64 11.39 -9.29
N GLY A 227 -2.29 12.66 -9.07
CA GLY A 227 -1.81 13.19 -7.81
C GLY A 227 -2.93 13.40 -6.79
N ARG A 228 -3.22 12.39 -5.97
CA ARG A 228 -4.09 12.55 -4.78
C ARG A 228 -3.44 13.33 -3.63
N SER A 229 -2.12 13.60 -3.71
CA SER A 229 -1.35 14.27 -2.66
C SER A 229 -0.78 15.61 -3.14
N ILE A 230 -1.21 16.70 -2.50
CA ILE A 230 -0.72 18.07 -2.73
C ILE A 230 0.79 18.18 -2.55
N GLY A 231 1.36 17.44 -1.59
CA GLY A 231 2.82 17.43 -1.37
C GLY A 231 3.59 16.84 -2.56
N ALA A 232 3.07 15.78 -3.18
CA ALA A 232 3.70 15.18 -4.36
C ALA A 232 3.65 16.11 -5.57
N LEU A 233 2.55 16.86 -5.73
CA LEU A 233 2.40 17.87 -6.79
C LEU A 233 3.43 19.01 -6.63
N LEU A 234 3.59 19.55 -5.42
CA LEU A 234 4.56 20.61 -5.14
C LEU A 234 6.00 20.18 -5.47
N VAL A 235 6.38 18.97 -5.05
CA VAL A 235 7.71 18.42 -5.35
C VAL A 235 7.90 18.21 -6.86
N GLY A 236 6.88 17.73 -7.56
CA GLY A 236 6.91 17.56 -9.01
C GLY A 236 7.10 18.88 -9.77
N VAL A 237 6.37 19.93 -9.37
CA VAL A 237 6.49 21.27 -9.98
C VAL A 237 7.86 21.89 -9.72
N LEU A 238 8.39 21.76 -8.50
CA LEU A 238 9.73 22.22 -8.16
C LEU A 238 10.80 21.55 -9.04
N LEU A 239 10.71 20.23 -9.21
CA LEU A 239 11.65 19.47 -10.04
C LEU A 239 11.54 19.87 -11.51
N ALA A 240 10.34 19.98 -12.06
CA ALA A 240 10.14 20.47 -13.42
C ALA A 240 10.73 21.87 -13.62
N GLY A 241 10.60 22.75 -12.63
CA GLY A 241 11.23 24.08 -12.64
C GLY A 241 12.76 24.02 -12.67
N VAL A 242 13.37 23.14 -11.86
CA VAL A 242 14.83 22.93 -11.87
C VAL A 242 15.30 22.39 -13.23
N ASP A 243 14.58 21.42 -13.80
CA ASP A 243 14.90 20.86 -15.12
C ASP A 243 14.85 21.93 -16.22
N LEU A 244 13.81 22.76 -16.21
CA LEU A 244 13.67 23.87 -17.15
C LEU A 244 14.81 24.90 -17.02
N LEU A 245 15.24 25.23 -15.81
CA LEU A 245 16.39 26.12 -15.57
C LEU A 245 17.71 25.50 -16.09
N VAL A 246 17.93 24.21 -15.85
CA VAL A 246 19.12 23.51 -16.34
C VAL A 246 19.14 23.47 -17.87
N THR A 247 18.01 23.15 -18.50
CA THR A 247 17.91 23.13 -19.97
C THR A 247 18.12 24.52 -20.56
N LEU A 248 17.56 25.58 -19.96
CA LEU A 248 17.85 26.97 -20.38
C LEU A 248 19.33 27.33 -20.23
N ALA A 249 19.98 26.93 -19.14
CA ALA A 249 21.41 27.17 -18.94
C ALA A 249 22.26 26.47 -20.00
N ILE A 250 21.89 25.24 -20.40
CA ILE A 250 22.54 24.51 -21.50
C ILE A 250 22.34 25.26 -22.83
N PHE A 251 21.14 25.76 -23.11
CA PHE A 251 20.87 26.56 -24.31
C PHE A 251 21.76 27.80 -24.38
N ILE A 252 21.86 28.56 -23.29
CA ILE A 252 22.71 29.77 -23.21
C ILE A 252 24.19 29.42 -23.38
N SER A 253 24.65 28.33 -22.75
CA SER A 253 26.04 27.86 -22.84
C SER A 253 26.41 27.46 -24.27
N GLN A 254 25.52 26.74 -24.97
CA GLN A 254 25.71 26.37 -26.38
C GLN A 254 25.70 27.61 -27.29
N GLU A 255 24.84 28.59 -27.03
CA GLU A 255 24.81 29.83 -27.81
C GLU A 255 26.12 30.62 -27.66
N ASN A 256 26.68 30.69 -26.45
CA ASN A 256 27.97 31.33 -26.19
C ASN A 256 29.16 30.60 -26.82
N ARG A 257 29.15 29.26 -26.83
CA ARG A 257 30.18 28.48 -27.53
C ARG A 257 30.14 28.68 -29.04
N ASN A 258 28.93 28.76 -29.60
CA ASN A 258 28.76 29.03 -31.01
C ASN A 258 29.23 30.45 -31.40
N ILE A 259 29.07 31.46 -30.52
CA ILE A 259 29.67 32.80 -30.73
C ILE A 259 31.18 32.69 -30.93
N VAL A 260 31.86 31.93 -30.07
CA VAL A 260 33.32 31.77 -30.12
C VAL A 260 33.77 31.00 -31.37
N GLN A 261 33.01 29.99 -31.81
CA GLN A 261 33.31 29.25 -33.04
C GLN A 261 33.06 30.08 -34.31
N VAL A 262 31.96 30.84 -34.37
CA VAL A 262 31.66 31.71 -35.51
C VAL A 262 32.65 32.88 -35.59
N LEU A 263 33.06 33.47 -34.46
CA LEU A 263 34.07 34.54 -34.41
C LEU A 263 35.50 34.05 -34.72
N LYS A 264 35.78 32.76 -34.50
CA LYS A 264 37.05 32.15 -34.92
C LYS A 264 37.07 31.76 -36.40
N GLY A 265 35.93 31.89 -37.09
CA GLY A 265 35.85 31.72 -38.54
C GLY A 265 35.99 30.27 -38.99
N GLY A 266 35.24 29.32 -38.42
CA GLY A 266 35.23 27.93 -38.88
C GLY A 266 36.46 27.13 -38.46
#